data_AF-A0AAU5JLW3-F1
#
_entry.id   AF-A0AAU5JLW3-F1
#
_cell.length_a   1.000
_cell.length_b   1.000
_cell.length_c   1.000
_cell.angle_alpha   90.00
_cell.angle_beta   90.00
_cell.angle_gamma   90.00
#
_symmetry.space_group_name_H-M   'P 1'
#
loop_
_entity.id
_entity.type
_entity.pdbx_description
1 polymer ?
#
loop_
_entity_poly.entity_id
_entity_poly.type
_entity_poly.pdbx_seq_one_letter_code
_entity_poly.pdbx_strand_id
1 'polypeptide(L)'
;MATIETSAEPLAIGEVAERTGLTVHALRFYEREGLLVGPIQRTAGGRRRYTTLDVDWLLICVKLRESGMPLADLKRFAELVRHGQGNEAERLRLLDAHRQRVDARIQALEDCRSLITWKVGVYAEHLARGEADGLWAPTP
;
A
#
# COMPACT_ATOMS: atom_id res chain seq x y z
N MET A 1 -3.72 14.32 27.37
CA MET A 1 -3.95 13.24 28.35
C MET A 1 -4.41 12.00 27.60
N ALA A 2 -3.47 11.14 27.22
CA ALA A 2 -3.65 9.73 26.88
C ALA A 2 -2.24 9.12 26.89
N THR A 3 -1.89 8.50 28.01
CA THR A 3 -0.65 7.75 28.20
C THR A 3 -0.77 6.48 27.37
N ILE A 4 -0.01 6.36 26.28
CA ILE A 4 0.12 5.10 25.57
C ILE A 4 1.15 4.27 26.35
N GLU A 5 0.66 3.41 27.23
CA GLU A 5 1.46 2.32 27.80
C GLU A 5 2.00 1.48 26.65
N THR A 6 3.29 1.65 26.35
CA THR A 6 4.00 0.80 25.40
C THR A 6 4.44 -0.46 26.16
N SER A 7 3.51 -1.40 26.38
CA SER A 7 3.77 -2.68 27.04
C SER A 7 3.66 -3.87 26.07
N ALA A 8 4.18 -3.71 24.84
CA ALA A 8 4.35 -4.83 23.92
C ALA A 8 5.84 -5.14 23.76
N GLU A 9 6.22 -6.41 23.96
CA GLU A 9 7.59 -6.87 23.75
C GLU A 9 8.07 -6.57 22.32
N PRO A 10 9.35 -6.16 22.14
CA PRO A 10 9.89 -5.88 20.82
C PRO A 10 9.88 -7.12 19.91
N LEU A 11 9.27 -6.99 18.75
CA LEU A 11 9.01 -8.05 17.78
C LEU A 11 10.27 -8.40 16.99
N ALA A 12 10.42 -9.67 16.64
CA ALA A 12 11.43 -10.14 15.70
C ALA A 12 11.01 -9.86 14.24
N ILE A 13 11.99 -9.85 13.34
CA ILE A 13 11.76 -9.60 11.91
C ILE A 13 10.74 -10.54 11.26
N GLY A 14 10.66 -11.80 11.71
CA GLY A 14 9.69 -12.77 11.20
C GLY A 14 8.25 -12.42 11.60
N GLU A 15 8.04 -12.00 12.85
CA GLU A 15 6.73 -11.59 13.35
C GLU A 15 6.24 -10.31 12.66
N VAL A 16 7.15 -9.37 12.39
CA VAL A 16 6.82 -8.15 11.64
C VAL A 16 6.47 -8.49 10.19
N ALA A 17 7.21 -9.38 9.56
CA ALA A 17 6.92 -9.84 8.21
C ALA A 17 5.51 -10.46 8.12
N GLU A 18 5.14 -11.31 9.07
CA GLU A 18 3.81 -11.92 9.15
C GLU A 18 2.71 -10.87 9.35
N ARG A 19 2.87 -9.95 10.31
CA ARG A 19 1.86 -8.92 10.61
C ARG A 19 1.66 -7.90 9.51
N THR A 20 2.73 -7.56 8.79
CA THR A 20 2.69 -6.55 7.72
C THR A 20 2.39 -7.15 6.35
N GLY A 21 2.46 -8.48 6.20
CA GLY A 21 2.42 -9.16 4.91
C GLY A 21 3.68 -8.96 4.05
N LEU A 22 4.69 -8.25 4.55
CA LEU A 22 5.96 -8.07 3.87
C LEU A 22 6.80 -9.33 3.98
N THR A 23 7.55 -9.67 2.93
CA THR A 23 8.65 -10.63 3.07
C THR A 23 9.76 -10.02 3.95
N VAL A 24 10.56 -10.88 4.60
CA VAL A 24 11.76 -10.42 5.32
C VAL A 24 12.71 -9.62 4.42
N HIS A 25 12.79 -9.99 3.14
CA HIS A 25 13.58 -9.24 2.15
C HIS A 25 13.01 -7.84 1.92
N ALA A 26 11.68 -7.73 1.75
CA ALA A 26 10.99 -6.46 1.59
C ALA A 26 11.13 -5.58 2.84
N LEU A 27 11.02 -6.15 4.05
CA LEU A 27 11.23 -5.37 5.27
C LEU A 27 12.66 -4.79 5.32
N ARG A 28 13.68 -5.61 5.03
CA ARG A 28 15.07 -5.13 4.95
C ARG A 28 15.26 -4.08 3.87
N PHE A 29 14.51 -4.17 2.77
CA PHE A 29 14.52 -3.15 1.73
C PHE A 29 13.94 -1.83 2.27
N TYR A 30 12.82 -1.87 2.99
CA TYR A 30 12.22 -0.68 3.60
C TYR A 30 13.16 -0.02 4.61
N GLU A 31 13.88 -0.81 5.40
CA GLU A 31 14.94 -0.29 6.28
C GLU A 31 16.04 0.46 5.50
N ARG A 32 16.57 -0.17 4.43
CA ARG A 32 17.65 0.42 3.61
C ARG A 32 17.22 1.70 2.91
N GLU A 33 15.96 1.76 2.49
CA GLU A 33 15.37 2.95 1.87
C GLU A 33 15.04 4.06 2.89
N GLY A 34 15.30 3.83 4.17
CA GLY A 34 15.01 4.81 5.22
C GLY A 34 13.52 5.05 5.38
N LEU A 35 12.71 4.00 5.28
CA LEU A 35 11.26 4.09 5.47
C LEU A 35 10.83 3.91 6.91
N LEU A 36 11.70 3.43 7.81
CA LEU A 36 11.36 3.40 9.24
C LEU A 36 11.53 4.77 9.89
N VAL A 37 10.59 5.12 10.76
CA VAL A 37 10.55 6.42 11.44
C VAL A 37 11.23 6.39 12.80
N GLY A 38 11.38 5.22 13.41
CA GLY A 38 12.15 5.01 14.64
C GLY A 38 13.52 4.38 14.39
N PRO A 39 14.48 4.52 15.33
CA PRO A 39 15.72 3.75 15.30
C PRO A 39 15.45 2.27 15.54
N ILE A 40 16.05 1.41 14.72
CA ILE A 40 15.91 -0.06 14.86
C ILE A 40 16.75 -0.52 16.05
N GLN A 41 16.06 -1.03 17.07
CA GLN A 41 16.72 -1.62 18.24
C GLN A 41 17.37 -2.95 17.89
N ARG A 42 18.42 -3.32 18.62
CA ARG A 42 19.10 -4.60 18.46
C ARG A 42 19.28 -5.29 19.80
N THR A 43 19.13 -6.60 19.82
CA THR A 43 19.52 -7.41 20.99
C THR A 43 21.04 -7.44 21.14
N ALA A 44 21.53 -7.90 22.31
CA ALA A 44 22.95 -8.13 22.54
C ALA A 44 23.61 -9.07 21.50
N GLY A 45 22.84 -10.02 20.94
CA GLY A 45 23.28 -10.88 19.83
C GLY A 45 23.13 -10.26 18.43
N GLY A 46 22.91 -8.94 18.33
CA GLY A 46 22.84 -8.21 17.06
C GLY A 46 21.55 -8.37 16.25
N ARG A 47 20.54 -9.08 16.77
CA ARG A 47 19.25 -9.31 16.10
C ARG A 47 18.35 -8.08 16.20
N ARG A 48 17.68 -7.72 15.11
CA ARG A 48 16.77 -6.57 15.05
C ARG A 48 15.52 -6.78 15.89
N ARG A 49 15.04 -5.70 16.48
CA ARG A 49 13.82 -5.63 17.28
C ARG A 49 13.00 -4.41 16.86
N TYR A 50 11.70 -4.64 16.70
CA TYR A 50 10.74 -3.65 16.23
C TYR A 50 9.67 -3.42 17.28
N THR A 51 9.23 -2.18 17.40
CA THR A 51 8.11 -1.82 18.26
C THR A 51 6.79 -2.04 17.53
N THR A 52 5.69 -2.05 18.26
CA THR A 52 4.35 -2.05 17.64
C THR A 52 4.14 -0.81 16.77
N LEU A 53 4.69 0.34 17.19
CA LEU A 53 4.64 1.57 16.40
C LEU A 53 5.32 1.42 15.03
N ASP A 54 6.45 0.68 14.97
CA ASP A 54 7.10 0.39 13.69
C ASP A 54 6.20 -0.45 12.78
N VAL A 55 5.46 -1.40 13.35
CA VAL A 55 4.51 -2.25 12.61
C VAL A 55 3.35 -1.42 12.06
N ASP A 56 2.73 -0.59 12.90
CA ASP A 56 1.61 0.27 12.50
C ASP A 56 2.04 1.23 11.37
N TRP A 57 3.23 1.81 11.50
CA TRP A 57 3.82 2.66 10.47
C TRP A 57 4.10 1.90 9.17
N LEU A 58 4.63 0.67 9.26
CA LEU A 58 4.87 -0.17 8.08
C LEU A 58 3.57 -0.54 7.36
N LEU A 59 2.49 -0.80 8.09
CA LEU A 59 1.18 -1.06 7.49
C LEU A 59 0.69 0.14 6.67
N ILE A 60 0.88 1.36 7.17
CA ILE A 60 0.60 2.59 6.41
C ILE A 60 1.46 2.63 5.13
N CYS A 61 2.77 2.40 5.25
CA CYS A 61 3.68 2.39 4.11
C CYS A 61 3.27 1.37 3.04
N VAL A 62 2.89 0.16 3.46
CA VAL A 62 2.41 -0.91 2.58
C VAL A 62 1.17 -0.44 1.82
N LYS A 63 0.16 0.10 2.52
CA LYS A 63 -1.07 0.56 1.88
C LYS A 63 -0.83 1.71 0.90
N LEU A 64 0.05 2.64 1.23
CA LEU A 64 0.44 3.72 0.31
C LEU A 64 1.16 3.17 -0.94
N ARG A 65 2.01 2.15 -0.80
CA ARG A 65 2.64 1.49 -1.97
C ARG A 65 1.64 0.74 -2.83
N GLU A 66 0.72 0.00 -2.21
CA GLU A 66 -0.36 -0.73 -2.90
C GLU A 66 -1.29 0.23 -3.67
N SER A 67 -1.58 1.39 -3.08
CA SER A 67 -2.34 2.46 -3.76
C SER A 67 -1.54 3.21 -4.82
N GLY A 68 -0.30 2.78 -5.11
CA GLY A 68 0.51 3.30 -6.20
C GLY A 68 1.31 4.55 -5.85
N MET A 69 1.47 4.90 -4.58
CA MET A 69 2.36 6.00 -4.18
C MET A 69 3.80 5.69 -4.62
N PRO A 70 4.46 6.56 -5.40
CA PRO A 70 5.86 6.37 -5.77
C PRO A 70 6.77 6.22 -4.54
N LEU A 71 7.83 5.41 -4.66
CA LEU A 71 8.76 5.21 -3.54
C LEU A 71 9.39 6.54 -3.08
N ALA A 72 9.65 7.47 -4.00
CA ALA A 72 10.18 8.80 -3.68
C ALA A 72 9.22 9.60 -2.78
N ASP A 73 7.93 9.63 -3.09
CA ASP A 73 6.91 10.31 -2.27
C ASP A 73 6.80 9.65 -0.89
N LEU A 74 6.86 8.31 -0.84
CA LEU A 74 6.82 7.58 0.43
C LEU A 74 8.04 7.88 1.31
N LYS A 75 9.24 7.95 0.71
CA LYS A 75 10.47 8.34 1.41
C LYS A 75 10.37 9.77 1.96
N ARG A 76 9.83 10.70 1.17
CA ARG A 76 9.55 12.07 1.62
C ARG A 76 8.56 12.09 2.78
N PHE A 77 7.49 11.30 2.72
CA PHE A 77 6.53 11.20 3.81
C PHE A 77 7.16 10.64 5.08
N ALA A 78 7.96 9.58 4.98
CA ALA A 78 8.72 9.02 6.10
C ALA A 78 9.69 10.03 6.72
N GLU A 79 10.36 10.83 5.89
CA GLU A 79 11.23 11.91 6.35
C GLU A 79 10.46 12.99 7.12
N LEU A 80 9.32 13.46 6.59
CA LEU A 80 8.47 14.43 7.27
C LEU A 80 8.00 13.92 8.63
N VAL A 81 7.63 12.63 8.70
CA VAL A 81 7.23 11.98 9.96
C VAL A 81 8.38 11.95 10.97
N ARG A 82 9.61 11.62 10.52
CA ARG A 82 10.80 11.65 11.38
C ARG A 82 11.14 13.05 11.91
N HIS A 83 10.94 14.10 11.11
CA HIS A 83 11.19 15.48 11.54
C HIS A 83 10.23 15.97 12.64
N GLY A 84 9.21 15.20 12.99
CA GLY A 84 8.34 15.51 14.12
C GLY A 84 7.35 16.63 13.81
N GLN A 85 6.98 17.42 14.82
CA GLN A 85 5.90 18.41 14.70
C GLN A 85 6.32 19.65 13.89
N GLY A 86 5.34 20.38 13.36
CA GLY A 86 5.54 21.66 12.67
C GLY A 86 5.60 21.56 11.14
N ASN A 87 5.46 20.37 10.57
CA ASN A 87 5.39 20.12 9.12
C ASN A 87 4.08 19.46 8.67
N GLU A 88 3.03 19.53 9.49
CA GLU A 88 1.73 18.89 9.25
C GLU A 88 1.08 19.36 7.94
N ALA A 89 1.23 20.64 7.61
CA ALA A 89 0.74 21.19 6.34
C ALA A 89 1.40 20.54 5.11
N GLU A 90 2.69 20.19 5.21
CA GLU A 90 3.40 19.52 4.12
C GLU A 90 2.98 18.05 4.01
N ARG A 91 2.83 17.36 5.14
CA ARG A 91 2.30 15.98 5.18
C ARG A 91 0.90 15.92 4.56
N LEU A 92 0.03 16.87 4.93
CA LEU A 92 -1.33 16.96 4.41
C LEU A 92 -1.31 17.16 2.89
N ARG A 93 -0.51 18.10 2.37
CA ARG A 93 -0.40 18.32 0.92
C ARG A 93 0.07 17.08 0.17
N LEU A 94 1.06 16.36 0.70
CA LEU A 94 1.59 15.14 0.09
C LEU A 94 0.51 14.05 0.01
N LEU A 95 -0.17 13.79 1.14
CA LEU A 95 -1.21 12.76 1.21
C LEU A 95 -2.44 13.14 0.38
N ASP A 96 -2.84 14.41 0.37
CA ASP A 96 -3.98 14.88 -0.42
C ASP A 96 -3.69 14.79 -1.92
N ALA A 97 -2.48 15.15 -2.35
CA ALA A 97 -2.07 14.97 -3.73
C ALA A 97 -2.07 13.48 -4.13
N HIS A 98 -1.70 12.57 -3.23
CA HIS A 98 -1.81 11.14 -3.50
C HIS A 98 -3.27 10.67 -3.54
N ARG A 99 -4.11 11.14 -2.62
CA ARG A 99 -5.55 10.85 -2.59
C ARG A 99 -6.20 11.19 -3.92
N GLN A 100 -5.96 12.39 -4.45
CA GLN A 100 -6.49 12.80 -5.76
C GLN A 100 -6.05 11.87 -6.90
N ARG A 101 -4.81 11.36 -6.88
CA ARG A 101 -4.34 10.37 -7.87
C ARG A 101 -5.05 9.02 -7.72
N VAL A 102 -5.31 8.59 -6.48
CA VAL A 102 -6.05 7.36 -6.20
C VAL A 102 -7.49 7.49 -6.70
N ASP A 103 -8.16 8.60 -6.39
CA ASP A 103 -9.54 8.88 -6.82
C ASP A 103 -9.67 8.87 -8.34
N ALA A 104 -8.74 9.53 -9.05
CA ALA A 104 -8.71 9.49 -10.52
C ALA A 104 -8.51 8.07 -11.08
N ARG A 105 -7.70 7.23 -10.41
CA ARG A 105 -7.49 5.84 -10.82
C ARG A 105 -8.72 4.97 -10.54
N ILE A 106 -9.43 5.22 -9.44
CA ILE A 106 -10.70 4.55 -9.14
C ILE A 106 -11.71 4.85 -10.25
N GLN A 107 -11.89 6.12 -10.60
CA GLN A 107 -12.82 6.52 -11.66
C GLN A 107 -12.49 5.84 -13.00
N ALA A 108 -11.21 5.83 -13.40
CA ALA A 108 -10.78 5.16 -14.63
C ALA A 108 -11.06 3.64 -14.60
N LEU A 109 -10.89 2.98 -13.44
CA LEU A 109 -11.20 1.56 -13.28
C LEU A 109 -12.71 1.29 -13.32
N GLU A 110 -13.54 2.20 -12.79
CA GLU A 110 -14.99 2.12 -12.88
C GLU A 110 -15.50 2.25 -14.31
N ASP A 111 -14.89 3.14 -15.11
CA ASP A 111 -15.19 3.29 -16.53
C ASP A 111 -14.84 2.01 -17.30
N CYS A 112 -13.65 1.45 -17.07
CA CYS A 112 -13.23 0.17 -17.62
C CYS A 112 -14.20 -0.96 -17.22
N ARG A 113 -14.57 -1.02 -15.94
CA ARG A 113 -15.50 -2.03 -15.41
C ARG A 113 -16.86 -1.93 -16.10
N SER A 114 -17.34 -0.73 -16.35
CA SER A 114 -18.63 -0.49 -17.03
C SER A 114 -18.62 -1.06 -18.45
N LEU A 115 -17.57 -0.80 -19.22
CA LEU A 115 -17.39 -1.36 -20.57
C LEU A 115 -17.30 -2.90 -20.54
N ILE A 116 -16.52 -3.46 -19.62
CA ILE A 116 -16.39 -4.92 -19.46
C ILE A 116 -17.75 -5.53 -19.12
N THR A 117 -18.50 -4.91 -18.21
CA THR A 117 -19.82 -5.38 -17.77
C THR A 117 -20.81 -5.39 -18.93
N TRP A 118 -20.82 -4.33 -19.74
CA TRP A 118 -21.64 -4.28 -20.96
C TRP A 118 -21.27 -5.42 -21.92
N LYS A 119 -19.99 -5.63 -22.20
CA LYS A 119 -19.53 -6.73 -23.07
C LYS A 119 -19.96 -8.10 -22.52
N VAL A 120 -19.80 -8.34 -21.22
CA VAL A 120 -20.25 -9.59 -20.58
C VAL A 120 -21.75 -9.81 -20.83
N GLY A 121 -22.57 -8.76 -20.69
CA GLY A 121 -24.01 -8.83 -20.98
C GLY A 121 -24.31 -9.21 -22.44
N VAL A 122 -23.64 -8.56 -23.40
CA VAL A 122 -23.77 -8.88 -24.83
C VAL A 122 -23.49 -10.36 -25.08
N TYR A 123 -22.36 -10.88 -24.59
CA TYR A 123 -22.00 -12.29 -24.79
C TYR A 123 -22.97 -13.25 -24.09
N ALA A 124 -23.43 -12.93 -22.88
CA ALA A 124 -24.40 -13.76 -22.17
C ALA A 124 -25.72 -13.87 -22.95
N GLU A 125 -26.18 -12.78 -23.56
CA GLU A 125 -27.39 -12.74 -24.39
C GLU A 125 -27.24 -13.55 -25.67
N HIS A 126 -26.12 -13.42 -26.39
CA HIS A 126 -25.84 -14.22 -27.58
C HIS A 126 -25.77 -15.72 -27.29
N LEU A 127 -25.11 -16.10 -26.18
CA LEU A 127 -25.07 -17.49 -25.73
C LEU A 127 -26.47 -18.02 -25.39
N ALA A 128 -27.31 -17.21 -24.74
CA ALA A 128 -28.69 -17.59 -24.42
C ALA A 128 -29.56 -17.79 -25.67
N ARG A 129 -29.26 -17.09 -26.77
CA ARG A 129 -29.96 -17.24 -28.06
C ARG A 129 -29.42 -18.36 -28.95
N GLY A 130 -28.27 -18.94 -28.61
CA GLY A 130 -27.59 -19.92 -29.48
C GLY A 130 -26.94 -19.31 -30.73
N GLU A 131 -26.75 -17.99 -30.75
CA GLU A 131 -26.23 -17.20 -31.89
C GLU A 131 -24.71 -16.94 -31.78
N ALA A 132 -23.99 -17.78 -31.04
CA ALA A 132 -22.57 -17.57 -30.75
C ALA A 132 -21.64 -17.87 -31.94
N ASP A 133 -22.12 -18.59 -32.96
CA ASP A 133 -21.37 -18.85 -34.20
C ASP A 133 -21.20 -17.56 -34.99
N GLY A 134 -20.05 -16.89 -34.80
CA GLY A 134 -19.67 -15.68 -35.54
C GLY A 134 -19.25 -14.50 -34.67
N LEU A 135 -19.39 -14.58 -33.34
CA LEU A 135 -18.82 -13.55 -32.48
C LEU A 135 -17.29 -13.65 -32.53
N TRP A 136 -16.68 -12.76 -33.31
CA TRP A 136 -15.25 -12.62 -33.51
C TRP A 136 -14.60 -13.47 -34.61
N ALA A 137 -15.33 -13.90 -35.64
CA ALA A 137 -14.65 -14.31 -36.88
C ALA A 137 -14.16 -13.03 -37.60
N PRO A 138 -12.85 -12.69 -37.59
CA PRO A 138 -12.37 -11.71 -38.55
C PRO A 138 -12.74 -12.27 -39.93
N THR A 139 -13.55 -11.53 -40.68
CA THR A 139 -13.88 -11.89 -42.05
C THR A 139 -12.55 -12.05 -42.81
N PRO A 140 -12.34 -13.13 -43.59
CA PRO A 140 -11.07 -13.40 -44.25
C PRO A 140 -10.62 -12.27 -45.18
#